data_AF-A0A2T2P2P6-F1
#
_entry.id   AF-A0A2T2P2P6-F1
#
_cell.length_a   1.000
_cell.length_b   1.000
_cell.length_c   1.000
_cell.angle_alpha   90.00
_cell.angle_beta   90.00
_cell.angle_gamma   90.00
#
_symmetry.space_group_name_H-M   'P 1'
#
loop_
_entity.id
_entity.type
_entity.pdbx_description
1 polymer ?
#
loop_
_entity_poly.entity_id
_entity_poly.type
_entity_poly.pdbx_seq_one_letter_code
_entity_poly.pdbx_strand_id
1 'polypeptide(L)'
;MWRSPEAHARSSVNKPSDMFSFALVCIYAIHKRVIFAVGEDELEEGVEPLAVVIERQISYFADEDGLAGFMKHLGDSPWVPVFEVTRDGFNKENPRKPISLWGGMDEDLKDLVSSMTNFNPEKRITAREALAHK
;
A
#
# COMPACT_ATOMS: atom_id res chain seq x y z
N MET A 1 -5.31 7.68 7.45
CA MET A 1 -4.49 8.20 6.34
C MET A 1 -4.89 7.45 5.07
N TRP A 2 -5.05 8.15 3.94
CA TRP A 2 -5.55 7.59 2.67
C TRP A 2 -4.54 7.69 1.52
N ARG A 3 -3.27 7.99 1.82
CA ARG A 3 -2.26 8.29 0.81
C ARG A 3 -1.72 7.03 0.16
N SER A 4 -1.30 7.15 -1.10
CA SER A 4 -0.54 6.13 -1.82
C SER A 4 0.96 6.21 -1.48
N PRO A 5 1.75 5.15 -1.79
CA PRO A 5 3.19 5.13 -1.54
C PRO A 5 3.94 6.30 -2.19
N GLU A 6 3.65 6.61 -3.46
CA GLU A 6 4.31 7.71 -4.19
C GLU A 6 3.96 9.09 -3.63
N ALA A 7 2.79 9.25 -3.01
CA ALA A 7 2.38 10.50 -2.36
C ALA A 7 3.21 10.78 -1.09
N HIS A 8 3.75 9.74 -0.43
CA HIS A 8 4.72 9.92 0.66
C HIS A 8 6.07 10.36 0.13
N ALA A 9 6.49 9.78 -1.00
CA ALA A 9 7.79 10.03 -1.58
C ALA A 9 7.92 11.39 -2.31
N ARG A 10 6.88 12.23 -2.27
CA ARG A 10 6.74 13.47 -3.05
C ARG A 10 6.99 13.26 -4.55
N SER A 11 6.72 12.05 -5.04
CA SER A 11 6.71 11.78 -6.48
C SER A 11 5.41 12.32 -7.10
N SER A 12 5.29 12.24 -8.42
CA SER A 12 4.12 12.75 -9.14
C SER A 12 2.83 12.04 -8.69
N VAL A 13 1.96 12.75 -7.97
CA VAL A 13 0.63 12.28 -7.58
C VAL A 13 -0.33 12.49 -8.74
N ASN A 14 -0.92 11.41 -9.24
CA ASN A 14 -1.76 11.39 -10.44
C ASN A 14 -2.98 10.47 -10.22
N LYS A 15 -3.77 10.21 -11.28
CA LYS A 15 -4.92 9.30 -11.22
C LYS A 15 -4.65 7.93 -10.56
N PRO A 16 -3.49 7.26 -10.73
CA PRO A 16 -3.19 6.02 -10.02
C PRO A 16 -3.14 6.18 -8.48
N SER A 17 -2.85 7.37 -7.97
CA SER A 17 -2.88 7.68 -6.54
C SER A 17 -4.31 7.76 -6.02
N ASP A 18 -5.24 8.28 -6.83
CA ASP A 18 -6.67 8.29 -6.51
C ASP A 18 -7.24 6.86 -6.45
N MET A 19 -6.83 5.99 -7.39
CA MET A 19 -7.23 4.57 -7.39
C MET A 19 -6.77 3.84 -6.13
N PHE A 20 -5.52 4.07 -5.71
CA PHE A 20 -5.01 3.51 -4.45
C PHE A 20 -5.83 4.03 -3.25
N SER A 21 -6.10 5.34 -3.21
CA SER A 21 -6.88 5.98 -2.13
C SER A 21 -8.31 5.43 -2.07
N PHE A 22 -8.93 5.20 -3.23
CA PHE A 22 -10.28 4.63 -3.32
C PHE A 22 -10.34 3.19 -2.82
N ALA A 23 -9.33 2.37 -3.12
CA ALA A 23 -9.24 1.02 -2.59
C ALA A 23 -9.22 1.00 -1.05
N LEU A 24 -8.52 1.94 -0.42
CA LEU A 24 -8.54 2.09 1.04
C LEU A 24 -9.95 2.42 1.56
N VAL A 25 -10.73 3.22 0.83
CA VAL A 25 -12.14 3.50 1.17
C VAL A 25 -12.99 2.23 1.07
N CYS A 26 -12.78 1.39 0.04
CA CYS A 26 -13.45 0.09 -0.07
C CYS A 26 -13.15 -0.81 1.14
N ILE A 27 -11.87 -0.91 1.53
CA ILE A 27 -11.45 -1.65 2.73
C ILE A 27 -12.15 -1.09 3.99
N TYR A 28 -12.21 0.23 4.13
CA TYR A 28 -12.92 0.87 5.25
C TYR A 28 -14.41 0.55 5.25
N ALA A 29 -15.07 0.50 4.09
CA ALA A 29 -16.48 0.18 4.00
C ALA A 29 -16.79 -1.23 4.56
N ILE A 30 -15.88 -2.18 4.35
CA ILE A 30 -15.98 -3.56 4.85
C ILE A 30 -15.58 -3.67 6.32
N HIS A 31 -14.38 -3.21 6.67
CA HIS A 31 -13.79 -3.46 8.00
C HIS A 31 -14.07 -2.37 9.03
N LYS A 32 -14.63 -1.23 8.61
CA LYS A 32 -14.84 -0.02 9.43
C LYS A 32 -13.56 0.48 10.13
N ARG A 33 -12.40 0.15 9.57
CA ARG A 33 -11.08 0.51 10.12
C ARG A 33 -10.26 1.28 9.09
N VAL A 34 -9.63 2.36 9.53
CA VAL A 34 -8.60 3.05 8.76
C VAL A 34 -7.29 2.29 8.96
N ILE A 35 -6.97 1.38 8.03
CA ILE A 35 -5.88 0.39 8.21
C ILE A 35 -4.48 0.99 8.42
N PHE A 36 -4.28 2.25 8.02
CA PHE A 36 -3.04 3.01 8.24
C PHE A 36 -3.13 4.03 9.37
N ALA A 37 -4.21 4.04 10.15
CA ALA A 37 -4.23 4.81 11.40
C ALA A 37 -3.26 4.15 12.38
N VAL A 38 -2.35 4.95 12.93
CA VAL A 38 -1.38 4.52 13.94
C VAL A 38 -1.84 5.13 15.25
N GLY A 39 -2.14 4.28 16.23
CA GLY A 39 -2.47 4.73 17.59
C GLY A 39 -1.22 5.20 18.32
N GLU A 40 -1.36 6.13 19.27
CA GLU A 40 -0.23 6.56 20.12
C GLU A 40 0.32 5.41 20.97
N ASP A 41 -0.53 4.43 21.29
CA ASP A 41 -0.20 3.19 22.00
C ASP A 41 0.49 2.13 21.14
N GLU A 42 0.41 2.26 19.81
CA GLU A 42 1.08 1.36 18.85
C GLU A 42 2.50 1.83 18.48
N LEU A 43 2.91 3.02 18.91
CA LEU A 43 4.19 3.63 18.56
C LEU A 43 5.25 3.33 19.63
N GLU A 44 6.31 2.64 19.23
CA GLU A 44 7.51 2.55 20.05
C GLU A 44 8.19 3.93 20.15
N GLU A 45 8.87 4.17 21.27
CA GLU A 45 9.53 5.45 21.53
C GLU A 45 10.57 5.76 20.44
N GLY A 46 10.43 6.93 19.80
CA GLY A 46 11.31 7.37 18.72
C GLY A 46 10.96 6.85 17.32
N VAL A 47 9.90 6.05 17.16
CA VAL A 47 9.43 5.60 15.84
C VAL A 47 8.49 6.64 15.22
N GLU A 48 8.85 7.08 14.01
CA GLU A 48 8.00 7.99 13.23
C GLU A 48 6.73 7.26 12.74
N PRO A 49 5.52 7.82 12.94
CA PRO A 49 4.27 7.20 12.48
C PRO A 49 4.26 6.88 10.98
N LEU A 50 5.00 7.65 10.18
CA LEU A 50 5.12 7.42 8.74
C LEU A 50 5.86 6.12 8.41
N ALA A 51 6.83 5.70 9.23
CA ALA A 51 7.52 4.42 9.04
C ALA A 51 6.53 3.25 9.15
N VAL A 52 5.65 3.29 10.14
CA VAL A 52 4.58 2.30 10.33
C VAL A 52 3.62 2.29 9.14
N VAL A 53 3.27 3.46 8.59
CA VAL A 53 2.40 3.56 7.40
C VAL A 53 3.06 2.91 6.18
N ILE A 54 4.34 3.21 5.91
CA ILE A 54 5.09 2.63 4.78
C ILE A 54 5.21 1.11 4.95
N GLU A 55 5.55 0.65 6.15
CA GLU A 55 5.62 -0.79 6.45
C GLU A 55 4.29 -1.49 6.19
N ARG A 56 3.17 -0.92 6.66
CA ARG A 56 1.83 -1.47 6.39
C ARG A 56 1.51 -1.46 4.89
N GLN A 57 1.82 -0.39 4.17
CA GLN A 57 1.60 -0.32 2.71
C GLN A 57 2.36 -1.44 1.98
N ILE A 58 3.65 -1.64 2.30
CA ILE A 58 4.43 -2.72 1.71
C ILE A 58 3.87 -4.08 2.14
N SER A 59 3.66 -4.28 3.45
CA SER A 59 3.19 -5.54 4.02
C SER A 59 1.90 -6.04 3.36
N TYR A 60 0.94 -5.14 3.14
CA TYR A 60 -0.41 -5.48 2.68
C TYR A 60 -0.52 -5.63 1.16
N PHE A 61 0.18 -4.79 0.39
CA PHE A 61 -0.13 -4.59 -1.03
C PHE A 61 1.02 -4.83 -1.99
N ALA A 62 2.27 -4.86 -1.53
CA ALA A 62 3.39 -5.06 -2.43
C ALA A 62 3.51 -6.52 -2.89
N ASP A 63 4.02 -6.73 -4.09
CA ASP A 63 4.70 -7.95 -4.49
C ASP A 63 6.09 -7.56 -5.03
N GLU A 64 6.89 -8.57 -5.39
CA GLU A 64 8.26 -8.33 -5.87
C GLU A 64 8.28 -7.44 -7.13
N ASP A 65 7.40 -7.73 -8.09
CA ASP A 65 7.24 -6.97 -9.34
C ASP A 65 6.77 -5.53 -9.10
N GLY A 66 5.80 -5.34 -8.20
CA GLY A 66 5.23 -4.05 -7.84
C GLY A 66 6.24 -3.18 -7.12
N LEU A 67 7.01 -3.74 -6.20
CA LEU A 67 8.11 -3.03 -5.54
C LEU A 67 9.21 -2.65 -6.52
N ALA A 68 9.66 -3.57 -7.37
CA ALA A 68 10.69 -3.27 -8.37
C ALA A 68 10.24 -2.13 -9.32
N GLY A 69 8.99 -2.19 -9.78
CA GLY A 69 8.40 -1.13 -10.60
C GLY A 69 8.26 0.20 -9.85
N PHE A 70 7.89 0.15 -8.57
CA PHE A 70 7.80 1.34 -7.72
C PHE A 70 9.17 1.98 -7.48
N MET A 71 10.22 1.21 -7.20
CA MET A 71 11.58 1.73 -7.04
C MET A 71 12.06 2.42 -8.32
N LYS A 72 11.78 1.84 -9.49
CA LYS A 72 12.05 2.48 -10.77
C LYS A 72 11.28 3.79 -10.94
N HIS A 73 10.01 3.82 -10.53
CA HIS A 73 9.17 5.03 -10.58
C HIS A 73 9.71 6.15 -9.67
N LEU A 74 10.30 5.80 -8.52
CA LEU A 74 10.90 6.78 -7.61
C LEU A 74 12.20 7.41 -8.15
N GLY A 75 12.93 6.73 -9.03
CA GLY A 75 14.19 7.22 -9.57
C GLY A 75 15.19 7.56 -8.46
N ASP A 76 15.76 8.77 -8.50
CA ASP A 76 16.75 9.24 -7.51
C ASP A 76 16.11 9.88 -6.26
N SER A 77 14.86 9.56 -5.96
CA SER A 77 14.16 10.11 -4.79
C SER A 77 14.90 9.76 -3.49
N PRO A 78 15.04 10.71 -2.54
CA PRO A 78 15.63 10.44 -1.23
C PRO A 78 14.83 9.44 -0.38
N TRP A 79 13.64 9.03 -0.84
CA TRP A 79 12.82 8.02 -0.19
C TRP A 79 13.19 6.58 -0.57
N VAL A 80 13.96 6.36 -1.64
CA VAL A 80 14.35 5.00 -2.05
C VAL A 80 14.97 4.20 -0.89
N PRO A 81 15.96 4.73 -0.14
CA PRO A 81 16.54 3.99 0.99
C PRO A 81 15.52 3.65 2.08
N VAL A 82 14.52 4.51 2.31
CA VAL A 82 13.46 4.26 3.30
C VAL A 82 12.64 3.04 2.89
N PHE A 83 12.19 2.98 1.63
CA PHE A 83 11.43 1.84 1.13
C PHE A 83 12.27 0.56 1.06
N GLU A 84 13.56 0.64 0.76
CA GLU A 84 14.46 -0.52 0.75
C GLU A 84 14.65 -1.10 2.14
N VAL A 85 14.98 -0.25 3.13
CA VAL A 85 15.14 -0.68 4.52
C VAL A 85 13.84 -1.29 5.05
N THR A 86 12.68 -0.69 4.77
CA THR A 86 11.40 -1.26 5.19
C THR A 86 11.10 -2.60 4.51
N ARG A 87 11.37 -2.73 3.20
CA ARG A 87 11.24 -4.00 2.46
C ARG A 87 12.11 -5.09 3.08
N ASP A 88 13.35 -4.76 3.40
CA ASP A 88 14.34 -5.72 3.92
C ASP A 88 14.13 -6.07 5.40
N GLY A 89 13.27 -5.31 6.10
CA GLY A 89 12.87 -5.58 7.48
C GLY A 89 11.92 -6.76 7.66
N PHE A 90 11.26 -7.25 6.61
CA PHE A 90 10.37 -8.41 6.70
C PHE A 90 11.15 -9.72 6.78
N ASN A 91 10.77 -10.59 7.72
CA ASN A 91 11.43 -11.88 7.96
C ASN A 91 10.44 -12.88 8.61
N LYS A 92 10.93 -13.97 9.21
CA LYS A 92 10.06 -14.98 9.82
C LYS A 92 9.37 -14.47 11.08
N GLU A 93 10.04 -13.58 11.81
CA GLU A 93 9.59 -12.97 13.05
C GLU A 93 8.67 -11.77 12.79
N ASN A 94 8.90 -11.04 11.69
CA ASN A 94 8.02 -9.99 11.16
C ASN A 94 7.55 -10.32 9.74
N PRO A 95 6.62 -11.28 9.56
CA PRO A 95 6.14 -11.66 8.24
C PRO A 95 5.20 -10.60 7.67
N ARG A 96 5.21 -10.49 6.34
CA ARG A 96 4.23 -9.70 5.60
C ARG A 96 2.81 -10.24 5.80
N LYS A 97 1.82 -9.36 5.69
CA LYS A 97 0.39 -9.65 5.87
C LYS A 97 -0.40 -9.28 4.60
N PRO A 98 -0.13 -9.95 3.46
CA PRO A 98 -0.72 -9.59 2.18
C PRO A 98 -2.26 -9.69 2.21
N ILE A 99 -2.94 -8.80 1.49
CA ILE A 99 -4.40 -8.72 1.49
C ILE A 99 -5.10 -9.99 0.99
N SER A 100 -4.44 -10.79 0.16
CA SER A 100 -4.96 -12.09 -0.29
C SER A 100 -5.28 -13.03 0.88
N LEU A 101 -4.57 -12.89 2.00
CA LEU A 101 -4.75 -13.72 3.21
C LEU A 101 -5.77 -13.13 4.20
N TRP A 102 -6.35 -11.97 3.93
CA TRP A 102 -7.27 -11.31 4.85
C TRP A 102 -8.63 -12.03 4.86
N GLY A 103 -9.25 -12.13 6.05
CA GLY A 103 -10.63 -12.60 6.19
C GLY A 103 -11.64 -11.45 6.05
N GLY A 104 -12.91 -11.78 5.78
CA GLY A 104 -13.99 -10.78 5.71
C GLY A 104 -14.14 -10.07 4.37
N MET A 105 -13.36 -10.46 3.37
CA MET A 105 -13.49 -10.05 1.97
C MET A 105 -13.59 -11.31 1.12
N ASP A 106 -14.47 -11.32 0.11
CA ASP A 106 -14.47 -12.37 -0.91
C ASP A 106 -13.27 -12.20 -1.86
N GLU A 107 -13.00 -13.24 -2.67
CA GLU A 107 -11.83 -13.29 -3.54
C GLU A 107 -11.89 -12.25 -4.67
N ASP A 108 -13.09 -11.95 -5.18
CA ASP A 108 -13.30 -10.94 -6.22
C ASP A 108 -12.94 -9.54 -5.71
N LEU A 109 -13.40 -9.20 -4.49
CA LEU A 109 -13.06 -7.92 -3.86
C LEU A 109 -11.57 -7.83 -3.51
N LYS A 110 -10.94 -8.94 -3.07
CA LYS A 110 -9.50 -8.98 -2.83
C LYS A 110 -8.71 -8.73 -4.11
N ASP A 111 -9.12 -9.34 -5.23
CA ASP A 111 -8.48 -9.15 -6.52
C ASP A 111 -8.63 -7.71 -7.02
N LEU A 112 -9.83 -7.15 -6.90
CA LEU A 112 -10.11 -5.76 -7.24
C LEU A 112 -9.25 -4.79 -6.42
N VAL A 113 -9.23 -4.96 -5.09
CA VAL A 113 -8.43 -4.12 -4.20
C VAL A 113 -6.95 -4.26 -4.51
N SER A 114 -6.45 -5.49 -4.67
CA SER A 114 -5.04 -5.74 -5.02
C SER A 114 -4.64 -5.04 -6.32
N SER A 115 -5.53 -5.06 -7.32
CA SER A 115 -5.33 -4.39 -8.61
C SER A 115 -5.31 -2.86 -8.48
N MET A 116 -6.20 -2.28 -7.66
CA MET A 116 -6.22 -0.84 -7.39
C MET A 116 -5.06 -0.39 -6.50
N THR A 117 -4.53 -1.27 -5.65
CA THR A 117 -3.38 -1.01 -4.77
C THR A 117 -2.06 -1.53 -5.28
N ASN A 118 -1.95 -1.94 -6.56
CA ASN A 118 -0.70 -2.43 -7.12
C ASN A 118 0.43 -1.45 -6.80
N PHE A 119 1.53 -1.93 -6.21
CA PHE A 119 2.54 -1.04 -5.67
C PHE A 119 3.21 -0.19 -6.76
N ASN A 120 3.32 -0.72 -7.99
CA ASN A 120 3.76 0.03 -9.15
C ASN A 120 2.59 0.91 -9.69
N PRO A 121 2.69 2.25 -9.63
CA PRO A 121 1.62 3.13 -10.12
C PRO A 121 1.31 2.98 -11.60
N GLU A 122 2.26 2.53 -12.42
CA GLU A 122 2.05 2.29 -13.86
C GLU A 122 1.22 1.02 -14.14
N LYS A 123 1.15 0.09 -13.18
CA LYS A 123 0.40 -1.17 -13.29
C LYS A 123 -0.94 -1.15 -12.55
N ARG A 124 -1.28 -0.05 -11.85
CA ARG A 124 -2.60 0.08 -11.20
C ARG A 124 -3.69 0.22 -12.23
N ILE A 125 -4.78 -0.51 -11.99
CA ILE A 125 -5.96 -0.40 -12.84
C ILE A 125 -6.59 0.98 -12.73
N THR A 126 -7.23 1.40 -13.82
CA THR A 126 -8.00 2.65 -13.91
C THR A 126 -9.41 2.49 -13.33
N ALA A 127 -10.10 3.60 -13.10
CA ALA A 127 -11.50 3.58 -12.68
C ALA A 127 -12.42 2.84 -13.66
N ARG A 128 -12.14 2.91 -14.98
CA ARG A 128 -12.92 2.18 -15.99
C ARG A 128 -12.73 0.67 -15.86
N GLU A 129 -11.50 0.22 -15.66
CA GLU A 129 -11.20 -1.20 -15.48
C GLU A 129 -11.77 -1.71 -14.15
N ALA A 130 -11.68 -0.92 -13.07
CA ALA A 130 -12.31 -1.25 -11.80
C ALA A 130 -13.84 -1.41 -11.91
N LEU A 131 -14.52 -0.56 -12.69
CA LEU A 131 -15.96 -0.70 -12.93
C LEU A 131 -16.33 -1.91 -13.79
N ALA A 132 -15.39 -2.43 -14.58
CA ALA A 132 -15.56 -3.62 -15.42
C ALA A 132 -15.01 -4.90 -14.75
N HIS A 133 -14.50 -4.78 -13.52
CA HIS A 133 -14.02 -5.88 -12.71
C HIS A 133 -15.19 -6.78 -12.30
N LYS A 134 -14.93 -8.07 -12.08
CA LYS A 134 -15.94 -9.13 -11.98
C LYS A 134 -16.22 -9.48 -10.54
#